data_AF-A0A7R8VYM6-F1
#
_entry.id   AF-A0A7R8VYM6-F1
#
_cell.length_a   1.000
_cell.length_b   1.000
_cell.length_c   1.000
_cell.angle_alpha   90.00
_cell.angle_beta   90.00
_cell.angle_gamma   90.00
#
_symmetry.space_group_name_H-M   'P 1'
#
loop_
_entity.id
_entity.type
_entity.pdbx_description
1 polymer ?
#
loop_
_entity_poly.entity_id
_entity_poly.type
_entity_poly.pdbx_seq_one_letter_code
_entity_poly.pdbx_strand_id
1 'polypeptide(L)'
;MDGTQYFVSRMNPYSPELNYFLAYQYCRSLGLQLASFETKEKADSITQYLRNAGYNHYDFWTSGNRLGTDMLIWMSSGLPFNATFNYMRSSYNAVGDEPAEKQPAVGDEDIKVPAVATGRKG
;
A
#
# COMPACT_ATOMS: atom_id res chain seq x y z
N MET A 1 14.61 0.45 14.85
CA MET A 1 13.34 0.49 14.10
C MET A 1 12.28 0.96 15.06
N ASP A 2 11.49 1.96 14.69
CA ASP A 2 10.59 2.79 15.50
C ASP A 2 9.41 2.07 16.19
N GLY A 3 9.48 0.74 16.37
CA GLY A 3 8.44 -0.06 17.01
C GLY A 3 7.23 -0.39 16.13
N THR A 4 7.23 0.06 14.87
CA THR A 4 6.18 -0.22 13.88
C THR A 4 6.22 -1.67 13.43
N GLN A 5 5.08 -2.36 13.47
CA GLN A 5 4.92 -3.71 12.91
C GLN A 5 4.06 -3.69 11.66
N TYR A 6 4.48 -4.42 10.64
CA TYR A 6 3.74 -4.55 9.39
C TYR A 6 3.08 -5.93 9.28
N PHE A 7 1.85 -5.95 8.76
CA PHE A 7 1.06 -7.16 8.57
C PHE A 7 0.58 -7.19 7.13
N VAL A 8 0.76 -8.32 6.45
CA VAL A 8 0.34 -8.49 5.05
C VAL A 8 -0.91 -9.34 5.02
N SER A 9 -2.04 -8.73 4.66
CA SER A 9 -3.29 -9.47 4.58
C SER A 9 -3.43 -10.18 3.23
N ARG A 10 -3.47 -11.51 3.24
CA ARG A 10 -3.72 -12.35 2.05
C ARG A 10 -5.19 -12.68 1.82
N MET A 11 -6.04 -12.44 2.81
CA MET A 11 -7.45 -12.82 2.78
C MET A 11 -8.26 -11.73 3.47
N ASN A 12 -9.45 -11.47 2.95
CA ASN A 12 -10.39 -10.56 3.59
C ASN A 12 -11.81 -11.17 3.52
N PRO A 13 -12.68 -10.86 4.49
CA PRO A 13 -14.02 -11.44 4.57
C PRO A 13 -15.05 -10.72 3.69
N TYR A 14 -14.69 -9.62 3.04
CA TYR A 14 -15.64 -8.73 2.36
C TYR A 14 -15.79 -9.05 0.88
N SER A 15 -14.69 -9.40 0.21
CA SER A 15 -14.66 -9.63 -1.24
C SER A 15 -13.42 -10.44 -1.63
N PRO A 16 -13.45 -11.25 -2.69
CA PRO A 16 -12.23 -11.87 -3.23
C PRO A 16 -11.14 -10.84 -3.60
N GLU A 17 -11.55 -9.62 -3.99
CA GLU A 17 -10.67 -8.48 -4.30
C GLU A 17 -11.04 -7.24 -3.47
N LEU A 18 -10.06 -6.55 -2.91
CA LEU A 18 -10.30 -5.33 -2.14
C LEU A 18 -10.18 -4.09 -3.02
N ASN A 19 -11.13 -3.16 -2.90
CA ASN A 19 -10.83 -1.77 -3.27
C ASN A 19 -10.16 -1.05 -2.09
N TYR A 20 -9.66 0.17 -2.32
CA TYR A 20 -9.02 0.98 -1.28
C TYR A 20 -9.86 1.10 0.01
N PHE A 21 -11.16 1.39 -0.13
CA PHE A 21 -12.05 1.60 1.02
C PHE A 21 -12.26 0.31 1.82
N LEU A 22 -12.43 -0.83 1.14
CA LEU A 22 -12.56 -2.13 1.79
C LEU A 22 -11.25 -2.55 2.46
N ALA A 23 -10.09 -2.31 1.83
CA ALA A 23 -8.79 -2.57 2.44
C ALA A 23 -8.57 -1.71 3.69
N TYR A 24 -8.94 -0.43 3.62
CA TYR A 24 -8.88 0.49 4.74
C TYR A 24 -9.78 0.04 5.91
N GLN A 25 -11.03 -0.32 5.63
CA GLN A 25 -11.96 -0.81 6.66
C GLN A 25 -11.51 -2.14 7.25
N TYR A 26 -10.98 -3.05 6.43
CA TYR A 26 -10.46 -4.33 6.89
C TYR A 26 -9.29 -4.17 7.86
N CYS A 27 -8.33 -3.29 7.56
CA CYS A 27 -7.22 -3.05 8.49
C CYS A 27 -7.75 -2.50 9.83
N ARG A 28 -8.73 -1.59 9.78
CA ARG A 28 -9.32 -0.99 10.98
C ARG A 28 -10.13 -1.96 11.83
N SER A 29 -10.83 -2.92 11.21
CA SER A 29 -11.57 -3.94 11.98
C SER A 29 -10.66 -4.85 12.81
N LEU A 30 -9.37 -4.93 12.44
CA LEU A 30 -8.32 -5.63 13.20
C LEU A 30 -7.57 -4.74 14.20
N GLY A 31 -7.99 -3.49 14.39
CA GLY A 31 -7.26 -2.52 15.22
C GLY A 31 -5.94 -2.05 14.59
N LEU A 32 -5.75 -2.29 13.29
CA LEU A 32 -4.60 -1.85 12.50
C LEU A 32 -4.99 -0.70 11.58
N GLN A 33 -4.03 -0.21 10.81
CA GLN A 33 -4.23 0.82 9.80
C GLN A 33 -3.52 0.42 8.51
N LEU A 34 -3.90 0.97 7.35
CA LEU A 34 -3.06 0.80 6.15
C LEU A 34 -1.68 1.41 6.38
N ALA A 35 -0.65 0.79 5.84
CA ALA A 35 0.73 1.22 6.07
C ALA A 35 1.00 2.60 5.44
N SER A 36 1.71 3.44 6.18
CA SER A 36 2.32 4.67 5.70
C SER A 36 3.83 4.47 5.65
N PHE A 37 4.48 5.04 4.64
CA PHE A 37 5.94 4.96 4.48
C PHE A 37 6.53 6.36 4.44
N GLU A 38 6.92 6.86 5.61
CA GLU A 38 7.42 8.23 5.75
C GLU A 38 8.83 8.40 5.19
N THR A 39 9.58 7.31 4.99
CA THR A 39 10.95 7.35 4.47
C THR A 39 11.17 6.30 3.39
N LYS A 40 12.19 6.52 2.56
CA LYS A 40 12.63 5.58 1.52
C LYS A 40 13.03 4.24 2.14
N GLU A 41 13.73 4.27 3.27
CA GLU A 41 14.24 3.07 3.95
C GLU A 41 13.10 2.17 4.41
N LYS A 42 12.00 2.74 4.91
CA LYS A 42 10.81 1.98 5.27
C LYS A 42 10.15 1.34 4.05
N ALA A 43 10.00 2.13 2.98
CA ALA A 43 9.45 1.64 1.71
C ALA A 43 10.30 0.52 1.10
N ASP A 44 11.63 0.64 1.16
CA ASP A 44 12.55 -0.38 0.67
C ASP A 44 12.52 -1.64 1.51
N SER A 45 12.55 -1.49 2.83
CA SER A 45 12.54 -2.61 3.75
C SER A 45 11.30 -3.48 3.55
N ILE A 46 10.11 -2.87 3.43
CA ILE A 46 8.89 -3.63 3.18
C ILE A 46 8.85 -4.21 1.77
N THR A 47 9.31 -3.47 0.75
CA THR A 47 9.35 -3.95 -0.63
C THR A 47 10.26 -5.17 -0.75
N GLN A 48 11.45 -5.10 -0.17
CA GLN A 48 12.39 -6.22 -0.15
C GLN A 48 11.82 -7.42 0.60
N TYR A 49 11.17 -7.20 1.75
CA TYR A 49 10.51 -8.27 2.50
C TYR A 49 9.43 -8.97 1.65
N LEU A 50 8.55 -8.20 1.00
CA LEU A 50 7.49 -8.74 0.14
C LEU A 50 8.07 -9.54 -1.03
N ARG A 51 9.13 -9.02 -1.67
CA ARG A 51 9.80 -9.72 -2.77
C ARG A 51 10.40 -11.06 -2.33
N ASN A 52 11.12 -11.06 -1.20
CA ASN A 52 11.74 -12.26 -0.65
C ASN A 52 10.71 -13.29 -0.17
N ALA A 53 9.56 -12.84 0.30
CA ALA A 53 8.45 -13.69 0.73
C ALA A 53 7.58 -14.20 -0.45
N GLY A 54 7.97 -13.94 -1.69
CA GLY A 54 7.32 -14.47 -2.89
C GLY A 54 6.09 -13.68 -3.35
N TYR A 55 5.94 -12.43 -2.92
CA TYR A 55 4.83 -11.56 -3.32
C TYR A 55 5.11 -10.70 -4.55
N ASN A 56 6.02 -11.14 -5.43
CA ASN A 56 6.48 -10.34 -6.57
C ASN A 56 5.38 -10.06 -7.62
N HIS A 57 4.28 -10.81 -7.57
CA HIS A 57 3.16 -10.76 -8.54
C HIS A 57 1.89 -10.10 -7.97
N TYR A 58 1.97 -9.47 -6.79
CA TYR A 58 0.85 -8.76 -6.19
C TYR A 58 1.11 -7.26 -6.09
N ASP A 59 0.08 -6.48 -6.39
CA ASP A 59 -0.02 -5.10 -5.94
C ASP A 59 -0.61 -5.02 -4.54
N PHE A 60 -0.25 -3.97 -3.80
CA PHE A 60 -0.64 -3.80 -2.40
C PHE A 60 -1.33 -2.48 -2.14
N TRP A 61 -2.46 -2.52 -1.43
CA TRP A 61 -3.03 -1.32 -0.84
C TRP A 61 -2.15 -0.82 0.31
N THR A 62 -1.89 0.49 0.26
CA THR A 62 -1.21 1.25 1.32
C THR A 62 -2.09 2.46 1.65
N SER A 63 -1.75 3.21 2.70
CA SER A 63 -2.59 4.35 3.13
C SER A 63 -2.48 5.58 2.23
N GLY A 64 -1.55 5.57 1.26
CA GLY A 64 -1.25 6.71 0.41
C GLY A 64 -2.27 6.88 -0.71
N ASN A 65 -2.98 8.00 -0.75
CA ASN A 65 -3.90 8.34 -1.83
C ASN A 65 -4.19 9.85 -1.88
N ARG A 66 -5.03 10.27 -2.85
CA ARG A 66 -5.47 11.65 -3.08
C ARG A 66 -7.00 11.82 -3.03
N LEU A 67 -7.71 10.94 -2.33
CA LEU A 67 -9.17 11.00 -2.28
C LEU A 67 -9.60 12.18 -1.40
N GLY A 68 -10.39 13.10 -1.95
CA GLY A 68 -10.88 14.28 -1.24
C GLY A 68 -9.86 15.41 -1.08
N THR A 69 -8.75 15.37 -1.82
CA THR A 69 -7.70 16.40 -1.81
C THR A 69 -6.90 16.38 -3.12
N ASP A 70 -6.29 17.50 -3.49
CA ASP A 70 -5.40 17.57 -4.66
C ASP A 70 -3.97 17.12 -4.35
N MET A 71 -3.70 16.71 -3.10
CA MET A 71 -2.39 16.26 -2.64
C MET A 71 -2.41 14.78 -2.29
N LEU A 72 -1.33 14.07 -2.58
CA LEU A 72 -1.11 12.73 -2.03
C LEU A 72 -0.85 12.84 -0.53
N ILE A 73 -1.57 12.06 0.27
CA ILE A 73 -1.45 12.05 1.74
C ILE A 73 -1.36 10.60 2.20
N TRP A 74 -0.51 10.35 3.19
CA TRP A 74 -0.53 9.10 3.94
C TRP A 74 -1.67 9.14 4.95
N MET A 75 -2.83 8.57 4.61
CA MET A 75 -4.05 8.76 5.42
C MET A 75 -3.95 8.25 6.86
N SER A 76 -3.08 7.28 7.13
CA SER A 76 -2.91 6.70 8.46
C SER A 76 -1.97 7.50 9.36
N SER A 77 -1.07 8.31 8.79
CA SER A 77 -0.22 9.24 9.55
C SER A 77 -0.66 10.71 9.44
N GLY A 78 -1.50 11.04 8.45
CA GLY A 78 -1.92 12.39 8.12
C GLY A 78 -0.82 13.23 7.45
N LEU A 79 0.32 12.63 7.11
CA LEU A 79 1.45 13.35 6.55
C LEU A 79 1.29 13.59 5.04
N PRO A 80 1.58 14.81 4.57
CA PRO A 80 1.40 15.18 3.16
C PRO A 80 2.46 14.53 2.25
N PHE A 81 2.27 14.74 0.95
CA PHE A 81 3.15 14.29 -0.12
C PHE A 81 4.62 14.59 0.20
N ASN A 82 5.42 13.54 0.29
CA ASN A 82 6.85 13.61 0.58
C ASN A 82 7.69 12.92 -0.52
N ALA A 83 9.01 12.90 -0.31
CA ALA A 83 9.96 12.23 -1.19
C ALA A 83 9.63 10.74 -1.42
N THR A 84 8.98 10.05 -0.48
CA THR A 84 8.64 8.64 -0.61
C THR A 84 7.62 8.37 -1.71
N PHE A 85 6.64 9.25 -1.94
CA PHE A 85 5.70 9.06 -3.05
C PHE A 85 6.38 9.16 -4.42
N ASN A 86 7.27 10.15 -4.59
CA ASN A 86 8.07 10.26 -5.81
C ASN A 86 8.97 9.05 -5.99
N TYR A 87 9.58 8.59 -4.90
CA TYR A 87 10.41 7.39 -4.88
C TYR A 87 9.62 6.15 -5.33
N MET A 88 8.48 5.87 -4.69
CA MET A 88 7.62 4.72 -4.99
C MET A 88 7.08 4.77 -6.43
N ARG A 89 6.70 5.96 -6.91
CA ARG A 89 6.30 6.17 -8.31
C ARG A 89 7.46 5.91 -9.28
N SER A 90 8.65 6.44 -8.98
CA SER A 90 9.82 6.21 -9.81
C SER A 90 10.24 4.74 -9.82
N SER A 91 10.14 4.04 -8.69
CA SER A 91 10.43 2.61 -8.64
C SER A 91 9.42 1.77 -9.40
N TYR A 92 8.15 2.21 -9.45
CA TYR A 92 7.14 1.58 -10.30
C TYR A 92 7.45 1.80 -11.79
N ASN A 93 7.69 3.06 -12.18
CA ASN A 93 8.01 3.40 -13.58
C ASN A 93 9.33 2.77 -14.06
N ALA A 94 10.33 2.65 -13.19
CA ALA A 94 11.60 1.97 -13.52
C ALA A 94 11.43 0.46 -13.75
N VAL A 95 10.29 -0.12 -13.35
CA VAL A 95 9.92 -1.52 -13.60
C VAL A 95 9.10 -1.68 -14.88
N GLY A 96 8.65 -0.60 -15.53
CA GLY A 96 7.91 -0.67 -16.79
C GLY A 96 7.89 0.64 -17.57
N ASP A 97 8.61 0.68 -18.69
CA ASP A 97 8.37 1.63 -19.78
C ASP A 97 7.06 1.25 -20.51
N GLU A 98 5.92 1.50 -19.85
CA GLU A 98 4.58 1.53 -20.44
C GLU A 98 3.95 2.90 -20.07
N PRO A 99 3.24 3.57 -21.00
CA PRO A 99 2.75 4.93 -20.80
C PRO A 99 1.79 5.02 -19.61
N ALA A 100 1.88 6.13 -18.87
CA ALA A 100 1.19 6.41 -17.62
C ALA A 100 -0.33 6.66 -17.77
N GLU A 101 -1.07 5.75 -18.43
CA GLU A 101 -2.53 5.80 -18.58
C GLU A 101 -3.23 4.47 -18.28
N LYS A 102 -2.77 3.75 -17.25
CA LYS A 102 -3.68 2.91 -16.47
C LYS A 102 -3.39 3.14 -14.99
N GLN A 103 -4.14 4.06 -14.38
CA GLN A 103 -4.70 3.68 -13.08
C GLN A 103 -5.52 2.42 -13.38
N PRO A 104 -5.30 1.27 -12.72
CA PRO A 104 -6.11 0.11 -13.03
C PRO A 104 -7.56 0.48 -12.72
N ALA A 105 -8.30 0.74 -13.80
CA ALA A 105 -9.74 0.61 -13.78
C ALA A 105 -10.00 -0.83 -13.35
N VAL A 106 -10.88 -0.96 -12.37
CA VAL A 106 -11.58 -2.19 -12.01
C VAL A 106 -11.78 -3.04 -13.27
N GLY A 107 -11.12 -4.20 -13.34
CA GLY A 107 -11.29 -5.16 -14.43
C GLY A 107 -9.97 -5.59 -15.07
N ASP A 108 -9.25 -6.49 -14.41
CA ASP A 108 -8.51 -7.58 -15.05
C ASP A 108 -8.51 -8.74 -14.03
N GLU A 109 -9.06 -9.88 -14.43
CA GLU A 109 -9.44 -11.01 -13.55
C GLU A 109 -8.22 -11.58 -12.78
N ASP A 110 -8.38 -11.79 -11.46
CA ASP A 110 -7.50 -12.50 -10.52
C ASP A 110 -6.39 -11.74 -9.77
N ILE A 111 -6.30 -10.40 -9.83
CA ILE A 111 -5.44 -9.65 -8.88
C ILE A 111 -6.19 -9.43 -7.57
N LYS A 112 -6.11 -10.42 -6.67
CA LYS A 112 -6.35 -10.18 -5.24
C LYS A 112 -5.32 -9.15 -4.79
N VAL A 113 -5.72 -7.90 -4.58
CA VAL A 113 -4.86 -6.84 -4.07
C VAL A 113 -4.79 -6.90 -2.53
N PRO A 114 -3.78 -7.56 -1.93
CA PRO A 114 -3.54 -7.57 -0.50
C PRO A 114 -3.36 -6.16 0.07
N ALA A 115 -3.54 -6.04 1.38
CA ALA A 115 -3.26 -4.81 2.11
C ALA A 115 -2.00 -4.97 2.95
N VAL A 116 -1.11 -3.97 2.92
CA VAL A 116 -0.07 -3.84 3.96
C VAL A 116 -0.65 -3.00 5.08
N ALA A 117 -0.88 -3.63 6.22
CA ALA A 117 -1.36 -3.00 7.44
C ALA A 117 -0.19 -2.72 8.40
N THR A 118 -0.40 -1.79 9.33
CA THR A 118 0.55 -1.39 10.36
C THR A 118 -0.14 -1.19 11.70
N GLY A 119 0.61 -1.45 12.78
CA GLY A 119 0.19 -1.22 14.16
C GLY A 119 1.39 -0.94 15.08
N ARG A 120 1.14 -0.33 16.24
CA ARG A 120 2.15 -0.14 17.30
C ARG A 120 2.05 -1.27 18.32
N LYS A 121 3.21 -1.74 18.81
CA LYS A 121 3.26 -2.64 19.96
C LYS A 121 2.83 -1.85 21.20
N GLY A 122 1.79 -2.33 21.90
CA GLY A 122 1.38 -1.81 23.20
C GLY A 122 2.38 -2.13 24.31
#